data_AF-A0A1I8BUC0-F1
#
_entry.id   AF-A0A1I8BUC0-F1
#
_cell.length_a   1.000
_cell.length_b   1.000
_cell.length_c   1.000
_cell.angle_alpha   90.00
_cell.angle_beta   90.00
_cell.angle_gamma   90.00
#
_symmetry.space_group_name_H-M   'P 1'
#
loop_
_entity.id
_entity.type
_entity.pdbx_description
1 polymer ?
#
loop_
_entity_poly.entity_id
_entity_poly.type
_entity_poly.pdbx_seq_one_letter_code
_entity_poly.pdbx_strand_id
1 'polypeptide(L)'
;MEKRKKGVGHVCRKNVLYHMTLKLVEQGCGDSPKEVKDIPYAICDKYLCNTKELFDKTLFCLTKGTDEEKHKKAIKQCNEECIVRRDSNDGKLEQSCGDCKGKGEDPKDCYACKEDYCNEENKVYKHCWKNDGNICKNKFEENCFTERTKDNGEFDFGCGKCQDIHKKCAQCNNGTLCNTEAFFDNAKFCWEKSIDIRKPVSALRECGSQCYVSRDKDGKENRGCGKCNSTSCRDCQDNRCNHWKDVYYCNSVDGVNGVKECNKSDCYIIKLNSKKN
;
A
#
# COMPACT_ATOMS: atom_id res chain seq x y z
N MET A 1 12.13 -39.28 30.77
CA MET A 1 11.68 -40.51 30.07
C MET A 1 10.33 -40.23 29.40
N GLU A 2 10.35 -39.75 28.16
CA GLU A 2 9.13 -39.56 27.36
C GLU A 2 8.66 -40.90 26.79
N LYS A 3 7.41 -41.25 27.09
CA LYS A 3 6.77 -42.47 26.59
C LYS A 3 6.47 -42.32 25.09
N ARG A 4 7.32 -42.91 24.24
CA ARG A 4 6.98 -43.17 22.83
C ARG A 4 5.82 -44.17 22.76
N LYS A 5 4.61 -43.70 22.47
CA LYS A 5 3.53 -44.59 21.99
C LYS A 5 3.93 -45.11 20.62
N LYS A 6 4.21 -46.41 20.52
CA LYS A 6 4.37 -47.12 19.23
C LYS A 6 3.01 -47.07 18.52
N GLY A 7 2.91 -46.27 17.46
CA GLY A 7 1.73 -46.23 16.60
C GLY A 7 1.58 -47.53 15.81
N VAL A 8 0.37 -48.09 15.80
CA VAL A 8 0.00 -49.25 14.98
C VAL A 8 -0.08 -48.77 13.53
N GLY A 9 0.89 -49.15 12.71
CA GLY A 9 0.96 -48.77 11.29
C GLY A 9 -0.27 -49.29 10.52
N HIS A 10 -1.13 -48.38 10.09
CA HIS A 10 -2.19 -48.68 9.13
C HIS A 10 -1.66 -48.48 7.71
N VAL A 11 -1.95 -49.43 6.83
CA VAL A 11 -1.61 -49.32 5.40
C VAL A 11 -2.53 -48.28 4.77
N CYS A 12 -1.94 -47.21 4.23
CA CYS A 12 -2.69 -46.16 3.57
C CYS A 12 -2.97 -46.52 2.11
N ARG A 13 -4.24 -46.39 1.71
CA ARG A 13 -4.70 -46.60 0.32
C ARG A 13 -4.60 -45.31 -0.53
N LYS A 14 -4.05 -44.23 0.04
CA LYS A 14 -3.91 -42.88 -0.54
C LYS A 14 -2.59 -42.25 -0.07
N ASN A 15 -2.29 -41.05 -0.58
CA ASN A 15 -1.14 -40.22 -0.19
C ASN A 15 -1.04 -40.01 1.33
N VAL A 16 0.17 -39.71 1.81
CA VAL A 16 0.47 -39.46 3.23
C VAL A 16 0.72 -37.96 3.45
N LEU A 17 0.21 -37.43 4.55
CA LEU A 17 0.16 -35.99 4.88
C LEU A 17 0.96 -35.67 6.15
N TYR A 18 1.67 -34.53 6.11
CA TYR A 18 2.27 -33.85 7.26
C TYR A 18 1.85 -32.37 7.24
N HIS A 19 1.32 -31.84 8.33
CA HIS A 19 0.91 -30.44 8.40
C HIS A 19 1.25 -29.84 9.77
N MET A 20 1.64 -28.56 9.78
CA MET A 20 2.09 -27.87 10.99
C MET A 20 1.24 -26.63 11.25
N THR A 21 0.46 -26.65 12.33
CA THR A 21 -0.16 -25.44 12.89
C THR A 21 0.77 -24.82 13.94
N LEU A 22 0.52 -23.57 14.34
CA LEU A 22 1.30 -22.83 15.36
C LEU A 22 1.51 -23.58 16.70
N LYS A 23 0.78 -24.69 16.96
CA LYS A 23 0.90 -25.48 18.20
C LYS A 23 0.84 -27.01 18.02
N LEU A 24 0.50 -27.54 16.84
CA LEU A 24 0.31 -28.99 16.63
C LEU A 24 0.86 -29.44 15.26
N VAL A 25 1.57 -30.56 15.27
CA VAL A 25 1.93 -31.34 14.09
C VAL A 25 0.93 -32.47 13.93
N GLU A 26 0.29 -32.53 12.77
CA GLU A 26 -0.60 -33.63 12.40
C GLU A 26 0.00 -34.45 11.26
N GLN A 27 -0.04 -35.77 11.42
CA GLN A 27 0.48 -36.76 10.50
C GLN A 27 -0.62 -37.77 10.21
N GLY A 28 -0.89 -38.04 8.94
CA GLY A 28 -1.96 -38.96 8.57
C GLY A 28 -1.91 -39.33 7.11
N CYS A 29 -3.00 -39.90 6.62
CA CYS A 29 -3.16 -40.24 5.21
C CYS A 29 -4.37 -39.53 4.66
N GLY A 30 -4.26 -39.03 3.42
CA GLY A 30 -5.28 -38.20 2.82
C GLY A 30 -4.76 -37.39 1.65
N ASP A 31 -5.71 -36.73 1.00
CA ASP A 31 -5.45 -35.77 -0.07
C ASP A 31 -5.11 -34.40 0.52
N SER A 32 -4.67 -33.46 -0.31
CA SER A 32 -4.42 -32.07 0.08
C SER A 32 -5.62 -31.48 0.84
N PRO A 33 -5.42 -30.85 2.01
CA PRO A 33 -6.49 -30.23 2.77
C PRO A 33 -7.14 -29.12 1.94
N LYS A 34 -8.42 -29.27 1.59
CA LYS A 34 -9.14 -28.28 0.78
C LYS A 34 -9.55 -27.03 1.58
N GLU A 35 -9.65 -27.16 2.90
CA GLU A 35 -10.19 -26.13 3.80
C GLU A 35 -9.12 -25.30 4.49
N VAL A 36 -7.83 -25.64 4.31
CA VAL A 36 -6.72 -24.99 4.99
C VAL A 36 -5.84 -24.27 3.96
N LYS A 37 -6.17 -23.00 3.69
CA LYS A 37 -5.48 -22.22 2.66
C LYS A 37 -4.14 -21.65 3.14
N ASP A 38 -4.06 -21.22 4.40
CA ASP A 38 -2.92 -20.42 4.89
C ASP A 38 -1.95 -21.22 5.77
N ILE A 39 -1.95 -22.55 5.67
CA ILE A 39 -1.09 -23.40 6.50
C ILE A 39 -0.32 -24.39 5.63
N PRO A 40 1.02 -24.48 5.78
CA PRO A 40 1.84 -25.38 4.98
C PRO A 40 1.57 -26.85 5.33
N TYR A 41 1.42 -27.68 4.30
CA TYR A 41 1.38 -29.14 4.41
C TYR A 41 2.28 -29.78 3.34
N ALA A 42 2.95 -30.87 3.73
CA ALA A 42 3.71 -31.72 2.83
C ALA A 42 2.95 -33.02 2.56
N ILE A 43 2.85 -33.40 1.29
CA ILE A 43 2.32 -34.66 0.78
C ILE A 43 3.46 -35.49 0.21
N CYS A 44 3.38 -36.80 0.43
CA CYS A 44 4.28 -37.77 -0.14
C CYS A 44 3.59 -39.11 -0.41
N ASP A 45 4.19 -39.93 -1.27
CA ASP A 45 3.63 -41.19 -1.79
C ASP A 45 4.40 -42.44 -1.32
N LYS A 46 5.53 -42.27 -0.63
CA LYS A 46 6.36 -43.38 -0.12
C LYS A 46 5.89 -43.89 1.24
N TYR A 47 6.25 -45.13 1.57
CA TYR A 47 5.94 -45.68 2.89
C TYR A 47 6.62 -44.87 4.02
N LEU A 48 5.85 -44.51 5.06
CA LEU A 48 6.31 -43.73 6.23
C LEU A 48 7.05 -42.42 5.85
N CYS A 49 6.64 -41.78 4.77
CA CYS A 49 7.34 -40.63 4.21
C CYS A 49 7.04 -39.29 4.91
N ASN A 50 5.93 -39.20 5.64
CA ASN A 50 5.45 -37.97 6.29
C ASN A 50 6.26 -37.62 7.53
N THR A 51 7.56 -37.37 7.37
CA THR A 51 8.50 -37.06 8.44
C THR A 51 8.67 -35.54 8.59
N LYS A 52 9.18 -35.11 9.75
CA LYS A 52 9.62 -33.72 9.93
C LYS A 52 10.68 -33.32 8.91
N GLU A 53 11.59 -34.25 8.57
CA GLU A 53 12.64 -34.02 7.58
C GLU A 53 12.05 -33.76 6.18
N LEU A 54 11.01 -34.50 5.78
CA LEU A 54 10.31 -34.21 4.53
C LEU A 54 9.76 -32.78 4.53
N PHE A 55 9.07 -32.40 5.61
CA PHE A 55 8.47 -31.08 5.72
C PHE A 55 9.52 -29.98 5.70
N ASP A 56 10.60 -30.10 6.47
CA ASP A 56 11.68 -29.12 6.54
C ASP A 56 12.43 -28.98 5.20
N LYS A 57 12.42 -30.00 4.34
CA LYS A 57 13.03 -29.99 2.99
C LYS A 57 12.05 -29.62 1.88
N THR A 58 10.76 -29.50 2.20
CA THR A 58 9.72 -29.19 1.23
C THR A 58 9.76 -27.70 0.92
N LEU A 59 9.78 -27.35 -0.37
CA LEU A 59 9.64 -25.98 -0.81
C LEU A 59 8.17 -25.56 -0.76
N PHE A 60 7.88 -24.49 -0.03
CA PHE A 60 6.55 -23.89 0.07
C PHE A 60 6.50 -22.56 -0.68
N CYS A 61 5.60 -22.45 -1.65
CA CYS A 61 5.43 -21.21 -2.43
C CYS A 61 4.12 -20.52 -2.08
N LEU A 62 4.11 -19.19 -2.21
CA LEU A 62 2.87 -18.42 -2.18
C LEU A 62 2.05 -18.75 -3.42
N THR A 63 0.73 -18.81 -3.26
CA THR A 63 -0.21 -18.95 -4.36
C THR A 63 -1.28 -17.87 -4.29
N LYS A 64 -1.57 -17.30 -5.46
CA LYS A 64 -2.65 -16.33 -5.68
C LYS A 64 -3.26 -16.64 -7.05
N GLY A 65 -4.53 -17.04 -7.06
CA GLY A 65 -5.24 -17.44 -8.27
C GLY A 65 -5.85 -16.26 -9.03
N THR A 66 -6.23 -16.52 -10.29
CA THR A 66 -6.96 -15.59 -11.17
C THR A 66 -8.37 -15.23 -10.67
N ASP A 67 -8.95 -16.08 -9.82
CA ASP A 67 -10.35 -15.97 -9.36
C ASP A 67 -10.50 -15.62 -7.87
N GLU A 68 -9.41 -15.39 -7.15
CA GLU A 68 -9.48 -15.04 -5.72
C GLU A 68 -9.69 -13.53 -5.55
N GLU A 69 -10.94 -13.10 -5.67
CA GLU A 69 -11.40 -11.87 -5.02
C GLU A 69 -11.03 -11.96 -3.53
N LYS A 70 -10.09 -11.09 -3.13
CA LYS A 70 -9.60 -10.85 -1.76
C LYS A 70 -8.59 -11.87 -1.21
N HIS A 71 -7.32 -11.54 -1.46
CA HIS A 71 -6.25 -11.42 -0.44
C HIS A 71 -6.01 -12.61 0.53
N LYS A 72 -6.01 -13.86 0.08
CA LYS A 72 -5.44 -14.94 0.91
C LYS A 72 -4.25 -15.57 0.22
N LYS A 73 -3.08 -15.40 0.83
CA LYS A 73 -1.83 -16.06 0.42
C LYS A 73 -1.98 -17.54 0.77
N ALA A 74 -2.46 -18.35 -0.17
CA ALA A 74 -2.48 -19.78 0.05
C ALA A 74 -1.06 -20.37 -0.11
N ILE A 75 -0.77 -21.45 0.60
CA ILE A 75 0.56 -22.09 0.61
C ILE A 75 0.49 -23.43 -0.12
N LYS A 76 1.43 -23.65 -1.05
CA LYS A 76 1.51 -24.90 -1.83
C LYS A 76 2.91 -25.48 -1.78
N GLN A 77 3.00 -26.80 -1.58
CA GLN A 77 4.22 -27.57 -1.81
C GLN A 77 4.59 -27.55 -3.31
N CYS A 78 5.84 -27.23 -3.61
CA CYS A 78 6.40 -27.23 -4.95
C CYS A 78 7.64 -28.12 -5.03
N ASN A 79 7.92 -28.62 -6.23
CA ASN A 79 9.03 -29.57 -6.45
C ASN A 79 10.32 -28.90 -6.94
N GLU A 80 10.23 -27.73 -7.57
CA GLU A 80 11.36 -27.09 -8.25
C GLU A 80 11.56 -25.64 -7.81
N GLU A 81 10.69 -24.74 -8.26
CA GLU A 81 10.81 -23.30 -8.06
C GLU A 81 9.45 -22.67 -7.75
N CYS A 82 9.49 -21.61 -6.94
CA CYS A 82 8.39 -20.67 -6.76
C CYS A 82 8.48 -19.58 -7.82
N ILE A 83 7.34 -19.19 -8.39
CA ILE A 83 7.27 -18.06 -9.32
C ILE A 83 6.30 -17.00 -8.86
N VAL A 84 6.63 -15.76 -9.21
CA VAL A 84 5.70 -14.64 -9.23
C VAL A 84 5.83 -13.97 -10.59
N ARG A 85 4.68 -13.76 -11.24
CA ARG A 85 4.65 -13.12 -12.55
C ARG A 85 3.54 -12.11 -12.70
N ARG A 86 3.73 -11.15 -13.60
CA ARG A 86 2.68 -10.28 -14.10
C ARG A 86 2.44 -10.51 -15.58
N ASP A 87 1.17 -10.65 -15.95
CA ASP A 87 0.79 -10.65 -17.36
C ASP A 87 1.16 -9.30 -18.00
N SER A 88 1.90 -9.33 -19.11
CA SER A 88 2.38 -8.12 -19.78
C SER A 88 1.29 -7.35 -20.52
N ASN A 89 0.05 -7.84 -20.59
CA ASN A 89 -1.06 -7.15 -21.26
C ASN A 89 -1.99 -6.50 -20.23
N ASP A 90 -2.32 -7.19 -19.14
CA ASP A 90 -3.32 -6.73 -18.17
C ASP A 90 -2.79 -6.53 -16.75
N GLY A 91 -1.49 -6.79 -16.51
CA GLY A 91 -0.83 -6.58 -15.22
C GLY A 91 -1.28 -7.49 -14.08
N LYS A 92 -2.11 -8.51 -14.36
CA LYS A 92 -2.56 -9.48 -13.35
C LYS A 92 -1.37 -10.21 -12.75
N LEU A 93 -1.36 -10.29 -11.42
CA LEU A 93 -0.34 -11.00 -10.66
C LEU A 93 -0.73 -12.48 -10.52
N GLU A 94 0.21 -13.36 -10.80
CA GLU A 94 0.13 -14.77 -10.48
C GLU A 94 1.29 -15.18 -9.57
N GLN A 95 0.99 -16.04 -8.61
CA GLN A 95 1.99 -16.72 -7.78
C GLN A 95 1.71 -18.22 -7.81
N SER A 96 2.71 -19.04 -8.12
CA SER A 96 2.54 -20.48 -8.28
C SER A 96 3.87 -21.25 -8.20
N CYS A 97 3.80 -22.57 -8.41
CA CYS A 97 4.99 -23.39 -8.66
C CYS A 97 5.31 -23.35 -10.16
N GLY A 98 6.58 -23.23 -10.55
CA GLY A 98 6.96 -23.29 -11.95
C GLY A 98 8.31 -22.64 -12.22
N ASP A 99 8.55 -22.29 -13.48
CA ASP A 99 9.71 -21.49 -13.89
C ASP A 99 9.27 -20.33 -14.79
N CYS A 100 10.17 -19.38 -15.02
CA CYS A 100 9.94 -18.23 -15.91
C CYS A 100 10.30 -18.53 -17.39
N LYS A 101 10.26 -19.80 -17.84
CA LYS A 101 10.84 -20.20 -19.15
C LYS A 101 9.88 -20.02 -20.35
N GLY A 102 8.88 -19.15 -20.25
CA GLY A 102 8.03 -18.79 -21.38
C GLY A 102 8.79 -17.94 -22.41
N LYS A 103 8.91 -18.41 -23.67
CA LYS A 103 9.45 -17.58 -24.76
C LYS A 103 8.58 -16.32 -24.91
N GLY A 104 9.12 -15.16 -24.56
CA GLY A 104 8.44 -13.87 -24.69
C GLY A 104 8.10 -13.17 -23.36
N GLU A 105 8.34 -13.81 -22.20
CA GLU A 105 8.20 -13.14 -20.91
C GLU A 105 9.33 -12.13 -20.68
N ASP A 106 8.98 -10.89 -20.34
CA ASP A 106 9.95 -9.88 -19.95
C ASP A 106 10.58 -10.29 -18.60
N PRO A 107 11.91 -10.30 -18.46
CA PRO A 107 12.58 -10.62 -17.19
C PRO A 107 12.16 -9.73 -16.00
N LYS A 108 11.54 -8.58 -16.26
CA LYS A 108 10.97 -7.69 -15.24
C LYS A 108 9.61 -8.16 -14.71
N ASP A 109 8.92 -8.99 -15.47
CA ASP A 109 7.56 -9.45 -15.20
C ASP A 109 7.52 -10.85 -14.58
N CYS A 110 8.64 -11.57 -14.52
CA CYS A 110 8.70 -12.88 -13.88
C CYS A 110 9.93 -13.02 -12.99
N TYR A 111 9.73 -13.57 -11.80
CA TYR A 111 10.80 -13.91 -10.86
C TYR A 111 10.60 -15.34 -10.36
N ALA A 112 11.66 -16.15 -10.44
CA ALA A 112 11.70 -17.53 -9.96
C ALA A 112 12.73 -17.69 -8.84
N CYS A 113 12.45 -18.54 -7.86
CA CYS A 113 13.30 -18.73 -6.69
C CYS A 113 13.07 -20.10 -6.00
N LYS A 114 14.01 -20.51 -5.13
CA LYS A 114 14.07 -21.85 -4.50
C LYS A 114 13.99 -21.83 -2.98
N GLU A 115 13.57 -20.70 -2.41
CA GLU A 115 13.42 -20.52 -0.96
C GLU A 115 11.94 -20.47 -0.60
N ASP A 116 11.59 -20.84 0.62
CA ASP A 116 10.19 -20.79 1.05
C ASP A 116 9.63 -19.37 0.96
N TYR A 117 8.42 -19.25 0.40
CA TYR A 117 7.64 -18.02 0.29
C TYR A 117 8.36 -16.87 -0.45
N CYS A 118 9.38 -17.19 -1.25
CA CYS A 118 10.27 -16.21 -1.86
C CYS A 118 9.63 -15.41 -3.01
N ASN A 119 8.51 -15.88 -3.54
CA ASN A 119 7.83 -15.33 -4.71
C ASN A 119 6.87 -14.19 -4.34
N GLU A 120 7.34 -13.18 -3.61
CA GLU A 120 6.53 -12.01 -3.24
C GLU A 120 6.25 -11.06 -4.41
N GLU A 121 5.14 -10.34 -4.35
CA GLU A 121 4.71 -9.40 -5.40
C GLU A 121 5.76 -8.32 -5.75
N ASN A 122 6.57 -7.90 -4.77
CA ASN A 122 7.60 -6.88 -4.93
C ASN A 122 8.84 -7.35 -5.71
N LYS A 123 8.93 -8.64 -6.08
CA LYS A 123 10.04 -9.19 -6.86
C LYS A 123 9.93 -8.89 -8.36
N VAL A 124 8.74 -8.52 -8.82
CA VAL A 124 8.47 -8.13 -10.21
C VAL A 124 8.08 -6.66 -10.30
N TYR A 125 8.21 -6.10 -11.50
CA TYR A 125 7.89 -4.70 -11.75
C TYR A 125 6.39 -4.48 -11.59
N LYS A 126 6.02 -3.31 -11.10
CA LYS A 126 4.65 -2.82 -11.10
C LYS A 126 4.31 -2.28 -12.49
N HIS A 127 3.08 -2.50 -12.94
CA HIS A 127 2.58 -1.92 -14.19
C HIS A 127 1.72 -0.69 -13.92
N CYS A 128 1.81 0.31 -14.80
CA CYS A 128 0.97 1.51 -14.77
C CYS A 128 0.37 1.74 -16.16
N TRP A 129 -0.81 2.36 -16.23
CA TRP A 129 -1.44 2.75 -17.48
C TRP A 129 -0.68 3.86 -18.20
N LYS A 130 -0.78 3.86 -19.53
CA LYS A 130 -0.45 4.96 -20.45
C LYS A 130 -1.69 5.38 -21.24
N ASN A 131 -1.64 6.56 -21.87
CA ASN A 131 -2.76 7.15 -22.63
C ASN A 131 -3.22 6.29 -23.82
N ASP A 132 -2.32 5.52 -24.42
CA ASP A 132 -2.60 4.64 -25.56
C ASP A 132 -3.25 3.30 -25.15
N GLY A 133 -3.59 3.14 -23.87
CA GLY A 133 -4.09 1.89 -23.30
C GLY A 133 -3.00 0.85 -23.05
N ASN A 134 -1.74 1.13 -23.41
CA ASN A 134 -0.62 0.25 -23.11
C ASN A 134 -0.17 0.42 -21.66
N ILE A 135 0.69 -0.49 -21.23
CA ILE A 135 1.32 -0.45 -19.91
C ILE A 135 2.76 0.08 -19.98
N CYS A 136 3.20 0.76 -18.93
CA CYS A 136 4.61 0.92 -18.61
C CYS A 136 4.98 0.10 -17.37
N LYS A 137 6.25 -0.26 -17.25
CA LYS A 137 6.78 -1.08 -16.16
C LYS A 137 7.70 -0.23 -15.28
N ASN A 138 7.50 -0.30 -13.97
CA ASN A 138 8.31 0.42 -12.99
C ASN A 138 8.71 -0.49 -11.83
N LYS A 139 9.76 -0.15 -11.07
CA LYS A 139 10.08 -0.90 -9.84
C LYS A 139 8.89 -0.87 -8.88
N PHE A 140 8.72 -1.90 -8.05
CA PHE A 140 7.54 -2.04 -7.20
C PHE A 140 7.27 -0.82 -6.30
N GLU A 141 8.32 -0.23 -5.74
CA GLU A 141 8.24 0.95 -4.85
C GLU A 141 8.03 2.29 -5.57
N GLU A 142 8.18 2.32 -6.89
CA GLU A 142 8.06 3.55 -7.67
C GLU A 142 6.60 3.87 -7.97
N ASN A 143 6.28 5.14 -8.21
CA ASN A 143 4.90 5.57 -8.42
C ASN A 143 4.40 5.27 -9.85
N CYS A 144 3.08 5.20 -9.97
CA CYS A 144 2.34 5.49 -11.19
C CYS A 144 1.72 6.88 -11.04
N PHE A 145 1.52 7.62 -12.13
CA PHE A 145 0.88 8.93 -12.10
C PHE A 145 -0.31 9.04 -13.04
N THR A 146 -1.23 9.94 -12.69
CA THR A 146 -2.31 10.45 -13.53
C THR A 146 -2.31 11.97 -13.41
N GLU A 147 -2.26 12.71 -14.51
CA GLU A 147 -2.33 14.18 -14.50
C GLU A 147 -3.34 14.70 -15.53
N ARG A 148 -3.91 15.88 -15.28
CA ARG A 148 -4.76 16.56 -16.27
C ARG A 148 -3.90 17.38 -17.22
N THR A 149 -4.23 17.34 -18.52
CA THR A 149 -3.63 18.21 -19.53
C THR A 149 -3.94 19.68 -19.24
N LYS A 150 -3.15 20.61 -19.81
CA LYS A 150 -3.23 22.05 -19.52
C LYS A 150 -4.61 22.65 -19.85
N ASP A 151 -5.32 22.06 -20.80
CA ASP A 151 -6.67 22.48 -21.21
C ASP A 151 -7.78 21.82 -20.38
N ASN A 152 -7.43 21.05 -19.34
CA ASN A 152 -8.32 20.29 -18.44
C ASN A 152 -9.24 19.26 -19.12
N GLY A 153 -9.11 19.05 -20.43
CA GLY A 153 -9.97 18.18 -21.22
C GLY A 153 -9.58 16.70 -21.22
N GLU A 154 -8.32 16.37 -20.96
CA GLU A 154 -7.78 15.00 -21.10
C GLU A 154 -6.85 14.62 -19.93
N PHE A 155 -6.57 13.32 -19.80
CA PHE A 155 -5.66 12.76 -18.81
C PHE A 155 -4.39 12.21 -19.45
N ASP A 156 -3.26 12.46 -18.78
CA ASP A 156 -1.98 11.82 -19.04
C ASP A 156 -1.68 10.79 -17.93
N PHE A 157 -1.32 9.58 -18.32
CA PHE A 157 -1.01 8.44 -17.47
C PHE A 157 0.42 7.97 -17.71
N GLY A 158 1.09 7.52 -16.65
CA GLY A 158 2.37 6.86 -16.84
C GLY A 158 3.06 6.38 -15.57
N CYS A 159 4.33 6.01 -15.77
CA CYS A 159 5.22 5.54 -14.71
C CYS A 159 6.02 6.70 -14.14
N GLY A 160 6.30 6.62 -12.85
CA GLY A 160 7.10 7.56 -12.10
C GLY A 160 6.24 8.58 -11.37
N LYS A 161 6.85 9.73 -11.12
CA LYS A 161 6.27 10.82 -10.32
C LYS A 161 5.69 11.89 -11.24
N CYS A 162 4.77 12.68 -10.70
CA CYS A 162 4.29 13.91 -11.33
C CYS A 162 5.45 14.80 -11.80
N GLN A 163 5.50 15.09 -13.11
CA GLN A 163 6.62 15.82 -13.71
C GLN A 163 6.40 17.33 -13.72
N ASP A 164 5.22 17.79 -14.15
CA ASP A 164 4.92 19.22 -14.22
C ASP A 164 4.34 19.71 -12.89
N ILE A 165 5.02 20.66 -12.26
CA ILE A 165 4.54 21.31 -11.03
C ILE A 165 3.36 22.26 -11.30
N HIS A 166 3.01 22.53 -12.56
CA HIS A 166 1.91 23.39 -12.99
C HIS A 166 0.63 22.63 -13.38
N LYS A 167 0.67 21.29 -13.45
CA LYS A 167 -0.49 20.44 -13.75
C LYS A 167 -1.03 19.76 -12.50
N LYS A 168 -2.35 19.57 -12.43
CA LYS A 168 -2.94 18.71 -11.40
C LYS A 168 -2.54 17.27 -11.67
N CYS A 169 -1.91 16.63 -10.69
CA CYS A 169 -1.38 15.29 -10.79
C CYS A 169 -1.60 14.52 -9.48
N ALA A 170 -2.01 13.27 -9.64
CA ALA A 170 -2.17 12.27 -8.60
C ALA A 170 -1.12 11.16 -8.84
N GLN A 171 -0.64 10.53 -7.78
CA GLN A 171 0.35 9.46 -7.87
C GLN A 171 0.01 8.32 -6.91
N CYS A 172 0.12 7.09 -7.37
CA CYS A 172 -0.18 5.93 -6.55
C CYS A 172 0.98 4.95 -6.54
N ASN A 173 1.22 4.35 -5.38
CA ASN A 173 2.16 3.25 -5.22
C ASN A 173 1.49 1.94 -4.75
N ASN A 174 0.25 2.01 -4.25
CA ASN A 174 -0.45 0.92 -3.56
C ASN A 174 -1.01 -0.20 -4.46
N GLY A 175 -0.50 -0.38 -5.67
CA GLY A 175 -0.89 -1.50 -6.52
C GLY A 175 -0.68 -1.24 -8.00
N THR A 176 -0.74 -2.31 -8.78
CA THR A 176 -0.63 -2.28 -10.23
C THR A 176 -1.85 -1.61 -10.87
N LEU A 177 -1.61 -0.88 -11.97
CA LEU A 177 -2.63 -0.20 -12.76
C LEU A 177 -3.52 0.75 -11.94
N CYS A 178 -2.96 1.30 -10.86
CA CYS A 178 -3.67 2.14 -9.90
C CYS A 178 -3.99 3.55 -10.44
N ASN A 179 -3.26 4.00 -11.47
CA ASN A 179 -3.34 5.34 -12.03
C ASN A 179 -4.51 5.46 -13.01
N THR A 180 -5.73 5.44 -12.48
CA THR A 180 -6.98 5.57 -13.25
C THR A 180 -7.58 6.97 -13.11
N GLU A 181 -8.52 7.33 -13.98
CA GLU A 181 -9.32 8.55 -13.83
C GLU A 181 -10.09 8.54 -12.50
N ALA A 182 -10.68 7.40 -12.15
CA ALA A 182 -11.38 7.23 -10.87
C ALA A 182 -10.45 7.45 -9.67
N PHE A 183 -9.19 6.98 -9.74
CA PHE A 183 -8.20 7.28 -8.71
C PHE A 183 -7.94 8.79 -8.63
N PHE A 184 -7.72 9.45 -9.77
CA PHE A 184 -7.47 10.88 -9.81
C PHE A 184 -8.63 11.71 -9.26
N ASP A 185 -9.87 11.39 -9.65
CA ASP A 185 -11.06 12.15 -9.23
C ASP A 185 -11.34 11.97 -7.72
N ASN A 186 -10.97 10.81 -7.17
CA ASN A 186 -11.03 10.54 -5.73
C ASN A 186 -9.78 11.00 -4.96
N ALA A 187 -8.73 11.45 -5.64
CA ALA A 187 -7.53 11.93 -5.00
C ALA A 187 -7.85 13.19 -4.19
N LYS A 188 -7.29 13.27 -2.99
CA LYS A 188 -7.43 14.45 -2.14
C LYS A 188 -6.45 15.51 -2.60
N PHE A 189 -6.92 16.72 -2.82
CA PHE A 189 -6.08 17.87 -3.10
C PHE A 189 -6.33 18.92 -2.03
N CYS A 190 -5.29 19.60 -1.54
CA CYS A 190 -5.45 20.74 -0.64
C CYS A 190 -5.40 22.04 -1.42
N TRP A 191 -5.76 23.17 -0.81
CA TRP A 191 -5.32 24.46 -1.33
C TRP A 191 -3.89 24.73 -0.89
N GLU A 192 -3.07 25.21 -1.80
CA GLU A 192 -1.70 25.63 -1.51
C GLU A 192 -1.54 27.13 -1.74
N LYS A 193 -0.59 27.72 -1.00
CA LYS A 193 -0.21 29.11 -1.21
C LYS A 193 0.61 29.21 -2.48
N SER A 194 0.04 29.88 -3.49
CA SER A 194 0.74 30.17 -4.74
C SER A 194 1.93 31.11 -4.51
N ILE A 195 3.01 30.92 -5.26
CA ILE A 195 4.10 31.90 -5.39
C ILE A 195 3.58 33.17 -6.10
N ASP A 196 2.53 33.01 -6.92
CA ASP A 196 1.81 34.11 -7.57
C ASP A 196 0.58 34.52 -6.75
N ILE A 197 0.66 35.71 -6.15
CA ILE A 197 -0.27 36.33 -5.19
C ILE A 197 -1.70 36.50 -5.75
N ARG A 198 -1.91 36.29 -7.06
CA ARG A 198 -3.17 36.60 -7.75
C ARG A 198 -4.14 35.43 -7.89
N LYS A 199 -3.77 34.18 -7.58
CA LYS A 199 -4.69 33.03 -7.67
C LYS A 199 -4.41 31.98 -6.59
N PRO A 200 -5.42 31.54 -5.82
CA PRO A 200 -5.30 30.30 -5.05
C PRO A 200 -5.16 29.14 -6.03
N VAL A 201 -4.08 28.37 -5.92
CA VAL A 201 -3.92 27.16 -6.73
C VAL A 201 -4.37 25.99 -5.86
N SER A 202 -5.39 25.26 -6.33
CA SER A 202 -5.64 23.93 -5.78
C SER A 202 -4.36 23.14 -5.96
N ALA A 203 -3.83 22.55 -4.90
CA ALA A 203 -2.60 21.75 -4.90
C ALA A 203 -2.53 20.97 -6.20
N LEU A 204 -1.44 21.22 -6.92
CA LEU A 204 -1.19 20.60 -8.21
C LEU A 204 -0.73 19.14 -8.02
N ARG A 205 -0.48 18.75 -6.77
CA ARG A 205 -0.22 17.38 -6.37
C ARG A 205 -1.26 16.91 -5.38
N GLU A 206 -1.61 15.63 -5.46
CA GLU A 206 -2.42 15.01 -4.42
C GLU A 206 -1.79 15.16 -3.03
N CYS A 207 -2.64 15.31 -2.03
CA CYS A 207 -2.31 15.25 -0.63
C CYS A 207 -2.75 13.90 -0.08
N GLY A 208 -1.81 12.97 0.10
CA GLY A 208 -2.06 11.68 0.74
C GLY A 208 -2.35 11.77 2.26
N SER A 209 -2.61 12.97 2.79
CA SER A 209 -2.87 13.22 4.20
C SER A 209 -4.00 14.26 4.37
N GLN A 210 -4.01 14.99 5.48
CA GLN A 210 -4.98 16.05 5.75
C GLN A 210 -4.53 17.40 5.18
N CYS A 211 -5.47 18.28 4.92
CA CYS A 211 -5.20 19.65 4.49
C CYS A 211 -5.11 20.57 5.70
N TYR A 212 -4.21 21.54 5.68
CA TYR A 212 -4.08 22.52 6.75
C TYR A 212 -4.20 23.96 6.24
N VAL A 213 -4.62 24.85 7.16
CA VAL A 213 -4.35 26.28 7.14
C VAL A 213 -3.56 26.62 8.40
N SER A 214 -2.58 27.50 8.30
CA SER A 214 -1.86 28.03 9.45
C SER A 214 -1.55 29.51 9.30
N ARG A 215 -1.24 30.18 10.40
CA ARG A 215 -0.69 31.54 10.39
C ARG A 215 0.68 31.57 11.02
N ASP A 216 1.60 32.30 10.38
CA ASP A 216 2.90 32.60 10.98
C ASP A 216 2.78 33.68 12.07
N LYS A 217 3.91 34.00 12.70
CA LYS A 217 4.00 35.02 13.76
C LYS A 217 3.54 36.41 13.35
N ASP A 218 3.55 36.71 12.04
CA ASP A 218 3.15 37.99 11.47
C ASP A 218 1.68 37.96 11.00
N GLY A 219 0.96 36.87 11.28
CA GLY A 219 -0.44 36.68 10.91
C GLY A 219 -0.66 36.29 9.45
N LYS A 220 0.42 35.99 8.70
CA LYS A 220 0.34 35.62 7.28
C LYS A 220 -0.15 34.18 7.17
N GLU A 221 -1.19 33.99 6.35
CA GLU A 221 -1.79 32.69 6.13
C GLU A 221 -0.91 31.80 5.24
N ASN A 222 -0.78 30.53 5.61
CA ASN A 222 -0.17 29.45 4.86
C ASN A 222 -1.16 28.29 4.73
N ARG A 223 -1.13 27.58 3.61
CA ARG A 223 -2.02 26.44 3.34
C ARG A 223 -1.22 25.34 2.67
N GLY A 224 -1.59 24.10 2.93
CA GLY A 224 -1.02 22.98 2.21
C GLY A 224 -1.48 21.62 2.72
N CYS A 225 -0.68 20.62 2.41
CA CYS A 225 -0.84 19.23 2.82
C CYS A 225 -0.01 18.94 4.07
N GLY A 226 -0.60 18.25 5.06
CA GLY A 226 0.08 17.81 6.27
C GLY A 226 -0.73 18.03 7.54
N LYS A 227 -0.24 17.47 8.64
CA LYS A 227 -0.81 17.69 9.98
C LYS A 227 -0.42 19.04 10.53
N CYS A 228 -1.30 19.62 11.33
CA CYS A 228 -0.97 20.83 12.07
C CYS A 228 0.07 20.58 13.16
N ASN A 229 1.13 21.41 13.13
CA ASN A 229 2.22 21.36 14.12
C ASN A 229 2.32 22.66 14.95
N SER A 230 1.38 23.59 14.81
CA SER A 230 1.35 24.84 15.57
C SER A 230 -0.04 25.12 16.16
N THR A 231 -0.09 25.95 17.20
CA THR A 231 -1.34 26.41 17.82
C THR A 231 -2.14 27.39 16.94
N SER A 232 -1.48 27.97 15.93
CA SER A 232 -2.06 28.80 14.87
C SER A 232 -2.40 28.01 13.62
N CYS A 233 -2.72 26.71 13.74
CA CYS A 233 -3.00 25.83 12.62
C CYS A 233 -4.31 25.07 12.84
N ARG A 234 -5.05 24.91 11.76
CA ARG A 234 -6.25 24.08 11.69
C ARG A 234 -6.16 23.15 10.48
N ASP A 235 -6.53 21.90 10.67
CA ASP A 235 -6.56 20.91 9.60
C ASP A 235 -7.94 20.28 9.38
N CYS A 236 -8.08 19.58 8.26
CA CYS A 236 -9.31 18.95 7.82
C CYS A 236 -9.03 17.80 6.85
N GLN A 237 -9.97 16.85 6.76
CA GLN A 237 -9.77 15.58 6.06
C GLN A 237 -10.34 15.53 4.64
N ASP A 238 -11.22 16.47 4.27
CA ASP A 238 -11.94 16.43 3.00
C ASP A 238 -11.13 17.06 1.85
N ASN A 239 -11.51 16.73 0.61
CA ASN A 239 -10.89 17.32 -0.57
C ASN A 239 -11.06 18.85 -0.56
N ARG A 240 -9.95 19.59 -0.63
CA ARG A 240 -9.92 21.07 -0.70
C ARG A 240 -10.63 21.78 0.44
N CYS A 241 -10.69 21.14 1.61
CA CYS A 241 -11.41 21.65 2.78
C CYS A 241 -10.74 22.86 3.45
N ASN A 242 -9.44 23.08 3.22
CA ASN A 242 -8.68 24.19 3.82
C ASN A 242 -8.92 25.54 3.10
N HIS A 243 -10.16 25.80 2.66
CA HIS A 243 -10.61 27.07 2.09
C HIS A 243 -11.56 27.81 3.03
N TRP A 244 -11.11 28.03 4.26
CA TRP A 244 -11.87 28.80 5.23
C TRP A 244 -11.66 30.29 5.03
N LYS A 245 -12.75 31.06 5.13
CA LYS A 245 -12.73 32.52 5.10
C LYS A 245 -12.73 33.14 6.50
N ASP A 246 -13.21 32.40 7.51
CA ASP A 246 -13.54 32.94 8.84
C ASP A 246 -12.77 32.26 9.97
N VAL A 247 -11.46 32.03 9.79
CA VAL A 247 -10.61 31.52 10.88
C VAL A 247 -9.81 32.67 11.47
N TYR A 248 -10.12 32.99 12.74
CA TYR A 248 -9.51 34.08 13.48
C TYR A 248 -8.49 33.54 14.47
N TYR A 249 -7.44 34.33 14.72
CA TYR A 249 -6.37 33.96 15.62
C TYR A 249 -5.96 35.18 16.44
N CYS A 250 -5.76 35.01 17.74
CA CYS A 250 -5.33 36.07 18.67
C CYS A 250 -4.06 35.66 19.41
N ASN A 251 -3.26 36.65 19.84
CA ASN A 251 -2.07 36.40 20.65
C ASN A 251 -2.45 35.85 22.04
N SER A 252 -1.71 34.84 22.53
CA SER A 252 -1.88 34.28 23.88
C SER A 252 -0.86 34.85 24.86
N VAL A 253 -1.24 34.94 26.15
CA VAL A 253 -0.47 35.55 27.24
C VAL A 253 0.85 34.82 27.52
N ASP A 254 0.97 33.56 27.11
CA ASP A 254 2.09 32.69 27.50
C ASP A 254 3.36 32.84 26.66
N GLY A 255 3.46 33.84 25.77
CA GLY A 255 4.71 34.41 25.21
C GLY A 255 5.69 33.49 24.45
N VAL A 256 5.58 32.17 24.56
CA VAL A 256 6.56 31.20 24.09
C VAL A 256 6.02 30.44 22.87
N ASN A 257 4.69 30.34 22.69
CA ASN A 257 4.04 29.70 21.53
C ASN A 257 2.94 30.53 20.83
N GLY A 258 2.87 31.84 21.12
CA GLY A 258 2.47 32.87 20.14
C GLY A 258 0.98 33.13 19.88
N VAL A 259 0.12 32.14 19.58
CA VAL A 259 -1.18 32.43 18.93
C VAL A 259 -2.23 31.34 19.25
N LYS A 260 -3.51 31.70 19.38
CA LYS A 260 -4.67 30.81 19.64
C LYS A 260 -5.82 31.04 18.64
N GLU A 261 -6.41 29.98 18.09
CA GLU A 261 -7.64 30.06 17.27
C GLU A 261 -8.83 30.62 18.07
N CYS A 262 -9.60 31.50 17.44
CA CYS A 262 -10.71 32.23 18.04
C CYS A 262 -11.96 32.12 17.18
N ASN A 263 -13.12 32.06 17.83
CA ASN A 263 -14.42 32.01 17.14
C ASN A 263 -14.93 33.40 16.69
N LYS A 264 -14.18 34.47 17.00
CA LYS A 264 -14.51 35.87 16.71
C LYS A 264 -13.26 36.61 16.23
N SER A 265 -13.47 37.65 15.41
CA SER A 265 -12.41 38.51 14.89
C SER A 265 -11.72 39.37 15.94
N ASP A 266 -12.44 39.71 17.00
CA ASP A 266 -12.00 40.74 17.94
C ASP A 266 -11.09 40.15 19.01
N CYS A 267 -9.83 40.61 19.02
CA CYS A 267 -8.86 40.31 20.07
C CYS A 267 -8.82 41.46 21.09
N TYR A 268 -8.68 41.15 22.37
CA TYR A 268 -8.54 42.16 23.43
C TYR A 268 -7.32 41.89 24.31
N ILE A 269 -6.76 42.96 24.89
CA ILE A 269 -5.72 42.91 25.92
C ILE A 269 -6.21 43.74 27.10
N ILE A 270 -6.26 43.14 28.29
CA ILE A 270 -6.63 43.84 29.54
C ILE A 270 -5.41 43.88 30.46
N LYS A 271 -5.04 45.08 30.90
CA LYS A 271 -4.03 45.28 31.94
C LYS A 271 -4.73 45.42 33.29
N LEU A 272 -4.63 44.39 34.13
CA LEU A 272 -5.14 44.44 35.50
C LEU A 272 -4.10 45.11 36.39
N ASN A 273 -4.37 46.33 36.86
CA ASN A 273 -3.56 46.94 37.91
C ASN A 273 -4.00 46.33 39.25
N SER A 274 -3.16 45.50 39.86
CA SER A 274 -3.35 45.10 41.25
C SER A 274 -3.31 46.35 42.12
N LYS A 275 -4.44 46.70 42.74
CA LYS A 275 -4.42 47.66 43.83
C LYS A 275 -3.49 47.07 44.90
N LYS A 276 -2.34 47.70 45.13
CA LYS A 276 -1.60 47.49 46.36
C LYS A 276 -2.53 47.93 47.49
N ASN A 277 -2.84 46.98 48.39
CA ASN A 277 -3.51 47.27 49.65
C ASN A 277 -2.77 48.38 50.40
#